data_AF-A0A850BBT7-F1
#
_entry.id   AF-A0A850BBT7-F1
#
_cell.length_a   1.000
_cell.length_b   1.000
_cell.length_c   1.000
_cell.angle_alpha   90.00
_cell.angle_beta   90.00
_cell.angle_gamma   90.00
#
_symmetry.space_group_name_H-M   'P 1'
#
loop_
_entity.id
_entity.type
_entity.pdbx_description
1 polymer ?
#
loop_
_entity_poly.entity_id
_entity_poly.type
_entity_poly.pdbx_seq_one_letter_code
_entity_poly.pdbx_strand_id
1 'polypeptide(L)'
;MAADGSTLALTTTSFTVRFDRFLLPSTVLRQSICIQSKLGPVNSSAECQGASELFLEPTYDPTRRAVTYRQAASGPTLQAGQKYQLTVLPPPPETVIAGGGFRAFDGAPLEGPVTFQFSTAAMDPPGATLEEPASGDLFCSAEECEQDCAASAQVTSCVAACPSCAAACLCDPAAPECTNNCPADDDTCRKACNECLDCKPACQTSCVTEKCPLSVRTAFSTCSFGGCHLGSPSLGAASGLDLSTPDAIAMTAINQVAKQTQYGENADEPDRTPIHFGRAMPLIDPENPGNSYLLYKMAVGPSAIGDAAPTPEEIARLRGSVVLGLPMPPKPGLPLRPIDMSAIADWISQGAPTPSCP
;
A
#
# COMPACT_ATOMS: atom_id res chain seq x y z
N MET A 1 -5.88 9.12 20.05
CA MET A 1 -6.86 9.07 21.14
C MET A 1 -6.63 10.25 22.06
N ALA A 2 -7.69 10.79 22.67
CA ALA A 2 -7.59 11.85 23.67
C ALA A 2 -6.91 11.29 24.93
N ALA A 3 -5.98 12.05 25.51
CA ALA A 3 -5.19 11.61 26.66
C ALA A 3 -6.04 11.36 27.92
N ASP A 4 -7.20 11.99 28.02
CA ASP A 4 -8.16 11.83 29.11
C ASP A 4 -9.08 10.61 28.96
N GLY A 5 -8.95 9.86 27.87
CA GLY A 5 -9.80 8.70 27.57
C GLY A 5 -11.24 9.07 27.16
N SER A 6 -11.51 10.33 26.84
CA SER A 6 -12.82 10.80 26.35
C SER A 6 -13.15 10.36 24.92
N THR A 7 -12.22 9.66 24.26
CA THR A 7 -12.45 9.14 22.91
C THR A 7 -13.61 8.16 22.91
N LEU A 8 -14.65 8.51 22.14
CA LEU A 8 -15.79 7.65 21.86
C LEU A 8 -15.56 6.93 20.53
N ALA A 9 -15.62 5.60 20.53
CA ALA A 9 -15.44 4.75 19.37
C ALA A 9 -16.70 3.94 19.06
N LEU A 10 -16.79 3.39 17.85
CA LEU A 10 -17.82 2.41 17.49
C LEU A 10 -17.42 1.01 17.99
N THR A 11 -18.38 0.10 18.07
CA THR A 11 -18.04 -1.29 18.43
C THR A 11 -17.18 -1.99 17.38
N THR A 12 -17.24 -1.50 16.14
CA THR A 12 -16.54 -2.02 14.96
C THR A 12 -15.21 -1.32 14.65
N THR A 13 -14.73 -0.44 15.54
CA THR A 13 -13.54 0.39 15.28
C THR A 13 -12.26 -0.44 15.09
N SER A 14 -11.32 0.07 14.28
CA SER A 14 -9.94 -0.40 14.23
C SER A 14 -9.03 0.46 15.09
N PHE A 15 -7.80 -0.01 15.35
CA PHE A 15 -6.80 0.71 16.13
C PHE A 15 -5.55 0.92 15.30
N THR A 16 -5.18 2.18 15.05
CA THR A 16 -3.90 2.50 14.39
C THR A 16 -2.90 3.05 15.41
N VAL A 17 -1.76 2.37 15.55
CA VAL A 17 -0.64 2.76 16.41
C VAL A 17 0.51 3.23 15.53
N ARG A 18 0.95 4.47 15.70
CA ARG A 18 2.08 5.04 14.95
C ARG A 18 3.34 5.06 15.80
N PHE A 19 4.45 4.71 15.19
CA PHE A 19 5.77 4.63 15.80
C PHE A 19 6.70 5.67 15.18
N ASP A 20 7.67 6.12 15.96
CA ASP A 20 8.76 6.98 15.50
C ASP A 20 9.86 6.19 14.78
N ARG A 21 9.88 4.87 14.92
CA ARG A 21 10.82 3.94 14.30
C ARG A 21 10.13 2.95 13.37
N PHE A 22 10.89 2.40 12.42
CA PHE A 22 10.44 1.24 11.66
C PHE A 22 10.43 0.02 12.58
N LEU A 23 9.32 -0.70 12.57
CA LEU A 23 9.15 -1.93 13.32
C LEU A 23 9.79 -3.11 12.64
N LEU A 24 10.26 -4.07 13.44
CA LEU A 24 10.60 -5.39 12.98
C LEU A 24 9.29 -6.14 12.64
N PRO A 25 9.03 -6.50 11.37
CA PRO A 25 7.72 -7.00 10.97
C PRO A 25 7.26 -8.26 11.71
N SER A 26 8.21 -9.15 12.06
CA SER A 26 7.92 -10.36 12.84
C SER A 26 7.41 -10.09 14.27
N THR A 27 7.47 -8.84 14.73
CA THR A 27 6.94 -8.41 16.03
C THR A 27 5.59 -7.73 15.93
N VAL A 28 5.08 -7.51 14.71
CA VAL A 28 3.75 -6.97 14.46
C VAL A 28 2.73 -8.09 14.55
N LEU A 29 2.47 -8.51 15.78
CA LEU A 29 1.62 -9.65 16.11
C LEU A 29 0.41 -9.18 16.91
N ARG A 30 -0.63 -10.02 16.97
CA ARG A 30 -1.80 -9.81 17.84
C ARG A 30 -1.38 -9.68 19.32
N GLN A 31 -0.40 -10.47 19.73
CA GLN A 31 0.14 -10.51 21.09
C GLN A 31 0.92 -9.24 21.48
N SER A 32 1.18 -8.33 20.53
CA SER A 32 1.91 -7.07 20.77
C SER A 32 1.03 -5.94 21.30
N ILE A 33 -0.29 -6.15 21.34
CA ILE A 33 -1.22 -5.27 22.01
C ILE A 33 -2.15 -6.06 22.93
N CYS A 34 -2.80 -5.36 23.85
CA CYS A 34 -3.84 -5.88 24.72
C CYS A 34 -5.04 -4.92 24.72
N ILE A 35 -6.25 -5.43 24.51
CA ILE A 35 -7.49 -4.66 24.68
C ILE A 35 -8.34 -5.35 25.75
N GLN A 36 -8.66 -4.62 26.82
CA GLN A 36 -9.46 -5.17 27.91
C GLN A 36 -10.44 -4.15 28.49
N SER A 37 -11.59 -4.62 28.96
CA SER A 37 -12.58 -3.81 29.68
C SER A 37 -12.24 -3.64 31.17
N LYS A 38 -11.47 -4.57 31.73
CA LYS A 38 -10.93 -4.48 33.09
C LYS A 38 -9.74 -3.52 33.10
N LEU A 39 -10.00 -2.28 33.50
CA LEU A 39 -8.96 -1.25 33.57
C LEU A 39 -7.89 -1.61 34.62
N GLY A 40 -6.63 -1.40 34.28
CA GLY A 40 -5.50 -1.75 35.15
C GLY A 40 -4.19 -1.92 34.36
N PRO A 41 -3.03 -1.89 35.02
CA PRO A 41 -1.75 -2.06 34.35
C PRO A 41 -1.66 -3.43 33.67
N VAL A 42 -1.08 -3.47 32.47
CA VAL A 42 -0.75 -4.70 31.73
C VAL A 42 0.70 -4.60 31.31
N ASN A 43 1.54 -5.47 31.84
CA ASN A 43 2.98 -5.46 31.56
C ASN A 43 3.39 -6.54 30.56
N SER A 44 2.54 -7.53 30.34
CA SER A 44 2.80 -8.66 29.45
C SER A 44 1.52 -9.13 28.75
N SER A 45 1.67 -9.84 27.63
CA SER A 45 0.55 -10.41 26.90
C SER A 45 -0.22 -11.46 27.73
N ALA A 46 0.45 -12.14 28.66
CA ALA A 46 -0.16 -13.10 29.58
C ALA A 46 -1.10 -12.44 30.62
N GLU A 47 -0.88 -11.17 30.95
CA GLU A 47 -1.74 -10.39 31.86
C GLU A 47 -3.01 -9.85 31.18
N CYS A 48 -3.14 -10.02 29.86
CA CYS A 48 -4.26 -9.47 29.10
C CYS A 48 -5.54 -10.28 29.36
N GLN A 49 -6.40 -9.78 30.26
CA GLN A 49 -7.63 -10.48 30.70
C GLN A 49 -8.85 -10.02 29.90
N GLY A 50 -9.71 -10.96 29.50
CA GLY A 50 -10.94 -10.65 28.75
C GLY A 50 -10.74 -10.32 27.27
N ALA A 51 -9.49 -10.24 26.81
CA ALA A 51 -9.13 -10.06 25.41
C ALA A 51 -9.21 -11.34 24.58
N SER A 52 -9.39 -12.50 25.21
CA SER A 52 -9.40 -13.81 24.55
C SER A 52 -10.50 -13.96 23.49
N GLU A 53 -11.54 -13.13 23.55
CA GLU A 53 -12.64 -13.15 22.58
C GLU A 53 -12.38 -12.24 21.38
N LEU A 54 -11.76 -11.06 21.57
CA LEU A 54 -11.54 -10.11 20.49
C LEU A 54 -10.33 -10.54 19.63
N PHE A 55 -10.61 -11.11 18.46
CA PHE A 55 -9.57 -11.45 17.50
C PHE A 55 -9.22 -10.21 16.66
N LEU A 56 -7.95 -9.80 16.73
CA LEU A 56 -7.42 -8.68 15.96
C LEU A 56 -6.42 -9.14 14.92
N GLU A 57 -6.55 -8.59 13.71
CA GLU A 57 -5.69 -8.81 12.55
C GLU A 57 -4.79 -7.57 12.37
N PRO A 58 -3.48 -7.69 12.61
CA PRO A 58 -2.55 -6.60 12.40
C PRO A 58 -2.20 -6.44 10.91
N THR A 59 -2.03 -5.19 10.48
CA THR A 59 -1.42 -4.81 9.20
C THR A 59 -0.38 -3.73 9.47
N TYR A 60 0.86 -3.92 9.00
CA TYR A 60 1.93 -2.95 9.16
C TYR A 60 2.17 -2.16 7.88
N ASP A 61 2.02 -0.84 7.96
CA ASP A 61 2.44 0.12 6.92
C ASP A 61 3.80 0.71 7.31
N PRO A 62 4.91 0.26 6.68
CA PRO A 62 6.24 0.78 6.97
C PRO A 62 6.43 2.22 6.50
N THR A 63 5.68 2.69 5.51
CA THR A 63 5.75 4.08 5.03
C THR A 63 5.25 5.02 6.11
N ARG A 64 4.11 4.71 6.72
CA ARG A 64 3.54 5.50 7.81
C ARG A 64 4.09 5.13 9.20
N ARG A 65 4.94 4.10 9.28
CA ARG A 65 5.40 3.48 10.54
C ARG A 65 4.22 3.20 11.45
N ALA A 66 3.16 2.63 10.88
CA ALA A 66 1.87 2.48 11.55
C ALA A 66 1.40 1.03 11.48
N VAL A 67 0.85 0.55 12.59
CA VAL A 67 0.21 -0.76 12.67
C VAL A 67 -1.27 -0.54 12.88
N THR A 68 -2.09 -1.07 11.98
CA THR A 68 -3.54 -1.08 12.12
C THR A 68 -3.99 -2.46 12.57
N TYR A 69 -4.73 -2.51 13.68
CA TYR A 69 -5.37 -3.71 14.20
C TYR A 69 -6.86 -3.66 13.89
N ARG A 70 -7.32 -4.59 13.04
CA ARG A 70 -8.73 -4.72 12.65
C ARG A 70 -9.37 -5.88 13.39
N GLN A 71 -10.66 -5.76 13.71
CA GLN A 71 -11.41 -6.87 14.27
C GLN A 71 -11.72 -7.86 13.14
N ALA A 72 -11.52 -9.16 13.39
CA ALA A 72 -11.83 -10.18 12.38
C ALA A 72 -13.32 -10.16 12.01
N ALA A 73 -13.62 -10.33 10.72
CA ALA A 73 -14.99 -10.28 10.19
C ALA A 73 -15.95 -11.27 10.86
N SER A 74 -15.44 -12.43 11.31
CA SER A 74 -16.21 -13.49 11.97
C SER A 74 -16.10 -13.48 13.49
N GLY A 75 -15.35 -12.52 14.06
CA GLY A 75 -15.09 -12.43 15.50
C GLY A 75 -16.17 -11.64 16.25
N PRO A 76 -16.22 -11.76 17.59
CA PRO A 76 -17.03 -10.86 18.41
C PRO A 76 -16.48 -9.43 18.31
N THR A 77 -17.39 -8.45 18.38
CA THR A 77 -17.02 -7.03 18.40
C THR A 77 -16.87 -6.51 19.83
N LEU A 78 -16.38 -5.27 19.98
CA LEU A 78 -16.39 -4.59 21.27
C LEU A 78 -17.83 -4.45 21.79
N GLN A 79 -18.05 -4.65 23.08
CA GLN A 79 -19.36 -4.39 23.68
C GLN A 79 -19.70 -2.90 23.67
N ALA A 80 -20.96 -2.56 23.39
CA ALA A 80 -21.47 -1.20 23.37
C ALA A 80 -21.52 -0.57 24.78
N GLY A 81 -21.28 0.74 24.87
CA GLY A 81 -21.32 1.49 26.13
C GLY A 81 -20.25 1.09 27.15
N GLN A 82 -19.21 0.39 26.72
CA GLN A 82 -18.18 -0.18 27.58
C GLN A 82 -16.88 0.63 27.47
N LYS A 83 -16.24 0.84 28.62
CA LYS A 83 -14.90 1.45 28.68
C LYS A 83 -13.83 0.37 28.50
N TYR A 84 -12.84 0.67 27.67
CA TYR A 84 -11.72 -0.21 27.33
C TYR A 84 -10.38 0.49 27.57
N GLN A 85 -9.37 -0.36 27.71
CA GLN A 85 -7.96 0.02 27.73
C GLN A 85 -7.23 -0.74 26.62
N LEU A 86 -6.58 0.01 25.72
CA LEU A 86 -5.60 -0.50 24.76
C LEU A 86 -4.20 -0.33 25.35
N THR A 87 -3.43 -1.40 25.42
CA THR A 87 -2.03 -1.37 25.87
C THR A 87 -1.12 -1.89 24.77
N VAL A 88 -0.13 -1.10 24.38
CA VAL A 88 0.92 -1.47 23.43
C VAL A 88 2.09 -2.01 24.25
N LEU A 89 2.51 -3.24 23.97
CA LEU A 89 3.40 -3.99 24.85
C LEU A 89 4.85 -4.00 24.34
N PRO A 90 5.86 -3.84 25.23
CA PRO A 90 7.24 -4.20 24.92
C PRO A 90 7.38 -5.73 24.83
N PRO A 91 8.42 -6.24 24.16
CA PRO A 91 8.72 -7.67 24.18
C PRO A 91 9.14 -8.13 25.58
N PRO A 92 8.86 -9.38 25.97
CA PRO A 92 9.35 -9.94 27.23
C PRO A 92 10.89 -9.86 27.30
N PRO A 93 11.45 -9.57 28.49
CA PRO A 93 12.90 -9.35 28.66
C PRO A 93 13.74 -10.59 28.27
N GLU A 94 13.17 -11.79 28.38
CA GLU A 94 13.88 -13.05 28.11
C GLU A 94 13.70 -13.57 26.67
N THR A 95 12.84 -12.94 25.86
CA THR A 95 12.55 -13.43 24.50
C THR A 95 13.14 -12.52 23.44
N VAL A 96 14.08 -13.05 22.67
CA VAL A 96 14.68 -12.30 21.56
C VAL A 96 13.67 -12.17 20.40
N ILE A 97 12.83 -13.19 20.14
CA ILE A 97 11.98 -13.22 18.92
C ILE A 97 10.57 -13.83 19.12
N ALA A 98 10.27 -14.55 20.22
CA ALA A 98 9.06 -15.39 20.30
C ALA A 98 7.92 -14.94 21.26
N GLY A 99 7.95 -13.73 21.82
CA GLY A 99 7.15 -13.39 23.02
C GLY A 99 5.92 -12.48 22.86
N GLY A 100 5.60 -12.02 21.66
CA GLY A 100 4.74 -10.83 21.50
C GLY A 100 5.47 -9.54 21.93
N GLY A 101 4.85 -8.40 21.68
CA GLY A 101 5.40 -7.07 21.94
C GLY A 101 6.21 -6.51 20.78
N PHE A 102 6.30 -5.17 20.69
CA PHE A 102 6.91 -4.49 19.55
C PHE A 102 8.42 -4.29 19.68
N ARG A 103 9.15 -4.58 18.60
CA ARG A 103 10.54 -4.14 18.43
C ARG A 103 10.67 -3.24 17.22
N ALA A 104 11.55 -2.26 17.30
CA ALA A 104 12.08 -1.59 16.14
C ALA A 104 12.98 -2.55 15.34
N PHE A 105 13.27 -2.22 14.07
CA PHE A 105 14.06 -3.08 13.19
C PHE A 105 15.47 -3.37 13.73
N ASP A 106 16.06 -2.43 14.46
CA ASP A 106 17.38 -2.58 15.11
C ASP A 106 17.32 -3.44 16.39
N GLY A 107 16.17 -4.04 16.67
CA GLY A 107 15.91 -4.84 17.86
C GLY A 107 15.53 -4.03 19.10
N ALA A 108 15.57 -2.69 19.04
CA ALA A 108 15.24 -1.85 20.19
C ALA A 108 13.78 -2.08 20.62
N PRO A 109 13.52 -2.41 21.90
CA PRO A 109 12.17 -2.58 22.41
C PRO A 109 11.52 -1.21 22.67
N LEU A 110 10.21 -1.21 22.93
CA LEU A 110 9.58 -0.08 23.63
C LEU A 110 10.19 0.09 25.02
N GLU A 111 10.29 1.33 25.51
CA GLU A 111 10.80 1.63 26.87
C GLU A 111 9.92 1.02 27.97
N GLY A 112 8.62 0.86 27.69
CA GLY A 112 7.65 0.23 28.56
C GLY A 112 6.28 0.12 27.88
N PRO A 113 5.27 -0.44 28.57
CA PRO A 113 3.91 -0.48 28.07
C PRO A 113 3.35 0.93 27.87
N VAL A 114 2.67 1.16 26.74
CA VAL A 114 1.98 2.43 26.46
C VAL A 114 0.48 2.19 26.47
N THR A 115 -0.23 2.95 27.29
CA THR A 115 -1.66 2.72 27.54
C THR A 115 -2.53 3.86 27.03
N PHE A 116 -3.65 3.48 26.41
CA PHE A 116 -4.72 4.38 25.99
C PHE A 116 -6.05 3.88 26.53
N GLN A 117 -6.96 4.78 26.86
CA GLN A 117 -8.33 4.45 27.26
C GLN A 117 -9.31 5.04 26.27
N PHE A 118 -10.43 4.36 26.07
CA PHE A 118 -11.53 4.84 25.23
C PHE A 118 -12.83 4.19 25.69
N SER A 119 -13.96 4.73 25.26
CA SER A 119 -15.28 4.14 25.47
C SER A 119 -15.93 3.84 24.14
N THR A 120 -16.74 2.79 24.06
CA THR A 120 -17.61 2.54 22.91
C THR A 120 -18.93 3.29 23.05
N ALA A 121 -19.53 3.67 21.92
CA ALA A 121 -20.88 4.22 21.88
C ALA A 121 -21.88 3.22 22.47
N ALA A 122 -22.95 3.71 23.09
CA ALA A 122 -24.02 2.87 23.64
C ALA A 122 -24.79 2.09 22.55
N MET A 123 -24.75 2.61 21.32
CA MET A 123 -25.29 1.97 20.12
C MET A 123 -24.48 2.46 18.93
N ASP A 124 -24.17 1.55 18.01
CA ASP A 124 -23.58 1.95 16.73
C ASP A 124 -24.64 2.61 15.84
N PRO A 125 -24.26 3.60 15.01
CA PRO A 125 -25.19 4.19 14.06
C PRO A 125 -25.69 3.13 13.07
N PRO A 126 -26.92 3.26 12.54
CA PRO A 126 -27.42 2.36 11.50
C PRO A 126 -26.45 2.28 10.32
N GLY A 127 -26.10 1.05 9.91
CA GLY A 127 -25.15 0.82 8.81
C GLY A 127 -23.68 0.84 9.23
N ALA A 128 -23.35 0.89 10.53
CA ALA A 128 -21.98 0.66 10.98
C ALA A 128 -21.52 -0.75 10.57
N THR A 129 -20.47 -0.80 9.76
CA THR A 129 -19.79 -2.04 9.36
C THR A 129 -18.44 -2.12 10.04
N LEU A 130 -17.84 -3.31 10.02
CA LEU A 130 -16.41 -3.46 10.30
C LEU A 130 -15.61 -2.63 9.30
N GLU A 131 -14.54 -2.01 9.80
CA GLU A 131 -13.56 -1.40 8.90
C GLU A 131 -12.93 -2.53 8.10
N GLU A 132 -13.29 -2.60 6.82
CA GLU A 132 -12.61 -3.50 5.90
C GLU A 132 -11.15 -3.04 5.77
N PRO A 133 -10.20 -3.97 5.53
CA PRO A 133 -8.90 -3.58 5.00
C PRO A 133 -9.14 -2.57 3.89
N ALA A 134 -8.36 -1.47 3.85
CA ALA A 134 -8.52 -0.45 2.83
C ALA A 134 -8.70 -1.18 1.50
N SER A 135 -9.93 -1.15 0.96
CA SER A 135 -10.22 -1.76 -0.33
C SER A 135 -9.41 -0.90 -1.26
N GLY A 136 -8.23 -1.39 -1.62
CA GLY A 136 -7.24 -0.54 -2.24
C GLY A 136 -7.80 0.18 -3.43
N ASP A 137 -7.20 1.33 -3.74
CA ASP A 137 -7.21 1.80 -5.10
C ASP A 137 -6.93 0.60 -6.02
N LEU A 138 -7.80 0.37 -7.00
CA LEU A 138 -7.64 -0.76 -7.91
C LEU A 138 -6.35 -0.55 -8.71
N PHE A 139 -5.33 -1.35 -8.42
CA PHE A 139 -4.06 -1.34 -9.16
C PHE A 139 -4.21 -2.17 -10.43
N CYS A 140 -4.58 -1.51 -11.53
CA CYS A 140 -4.73 -2.16 -12.84
C CYS A 140 -3.41 -2.19 -13.62
N SER A 141 -3.29 -3.14 -14.57
CA SER A 141 -2.33 -3.03 -15.67
C SER A 141 -2.80 -1.88 -16.61
N ALA A 142 -1.88 -1.01 -17.03
CA ALA A 142 -2.26 0.18 -17.80
C ALA A 142 -2.81 -0.16 -19.21
N GLU A 143 -2.37 -1.27 -19.81
CA GLU A 143 -2.66 -1.61 -21.21
C GLU A 143 -4.10 -2.11 -21.42
N GLU A 144 -4.67 -2.84 -20.46
CA GLU A 144 -6.06 -3.30 -20.52
C GLU A 144 -7.04 -2.29 -19.94
N CYS A 145 -6.66 -1.47 -18.95
CA CYS A 145 -7.49 -0.32 -18.55
C CYS A 145 -7.75 0.61 -19.76
N GLU A 146 -6.73 0.81 -20.62
CA GLU A 146 -6.89 1.52 -21.89
C GLU A 146 -7.81 0.79 -22.90
N GLN A 147 -7.86 -0.55 -22.89
CA GLN A 147 -8.71 -1.37 -23.75
C GLN A 147 -10.16 -1.51 -23.24
N ASP A 148 -10.39 -1.69 -21.94
CA ASP A 148 -11.70 -1.72 -21.29
C ASP A 148 -12.37 -0.34 -21.28
N CYS A 149 -11.57 0.73 -21.15
CA CYS A 149 -12.06 2.08 -21.43
C CYS A 149 -12.42 2.28 -22.90
N ALA A 150 -11.82 1.52 -23.83
CA ALA A 150 -12.19 1.51 -25.24
C ALA A 150 -13.35 0.56 -25.58
N ALA A 151 -13.58 -0.49 -24.78
CA ALA A 151 -14.53 -1.57 -25.04
C ALA A 151 -15.82 -1.51 -24.19
N SER A 152 -15.79 -0.87 -23.01
CA SER A 152 -16.96 -0.82 -22.15
C SER A 152 -18.01 0.16 -22.69
N ALA A 153 -19.26 -0.31 -22.78
CA ALA A 153 -20.45 0.49 -23.12
C ALA A 153 -20.78 1.61 -22.10
N GLN A 154 -19.85 1.97 -21.21
CA GLN A 154 -19.89 3.17 -20.36
C GLN A 154 -19.33 4.43 -21.05
N VAL A 155 -19.14 4.39 -22.37
CA VAL A 155 -19.04 5.59 -23.23
C VAL A 155 -20.16 6.60 -22.91
N THR A 156 -21.32 6.15 -22.43
CA THR A 156 -22.44 7.01 -22.01
C THR A 156 -22.08 7.99 -20.88
N SER A 157 -21.14 7.69 -19.97
CA SER A 157 -20.68 8.67 -18.97
C SER A 157 -19.63 9.63 -19.53
N CYS A 158 -18.75 9.18 -20.43
CA CYS A 158 -17.84 10.08 -21.16
C CYS A 158 -18.61 11.08 -22.05
N VAL A 159 -19.73 10.65 -22.64
CA VAL A 159 -20.65 11.53 -23.40
C VAL A 159 -21.28 12.61 -22.50
N ALA A 160 -21.49 12.34 -21.22
CA ALA A 160 -21.96 13.35 -20.27
C ALA A 160 -20.89 14.39 -19.88
N ALA A 161 -19.60 14.00 -19.89
CA ALA A 161 -18.46 14.88 -19.61
C ALA A 161 -18.03 15.73 -20.83
N CYS A 162 -18.40 15.33 -22.05
CA CYS A 162 -18.19 16.08 -23.30
C CYS A 162 -19.53 16.34 -24.02
N PRO A 163 -20.29 17.38 -23.64
CA PRO A 163 -21.61 17.67 -24.21
C PRO A 163 -21.59 17.91 -25.73
N SER A 164 -20.44 18.31 -26.28
CA SER A 164 -20.22 18.50 -27.72
C SER A 164 -20.22 17.19 -28.53
N CYS A 165 -19.95 16.04 -27.91
CA CYS A 165 -19.96 14.73 -28.59
C CYS A 165 -21.35 14.08 -28.64
N ALA A 166 -22.27 14.46 -27.73
CA ALA A 166 -23.61 13.88 -27.64
C ALA A 166 -24.48 14.15 -28.88
N ALA A 167 -24.20 15.21 -29.65
CA ALA A 167 -24.94 15.55 -30.85
C ALA A 167 -24.42 14.85 -32.12
N ALA A 168 -23.23 14.24 -32.09
CA ALA A 168 -22.56 13.67 -33.27
C ALA A 168 -22.38 12.14 -33.21
N CYS A 169 -22.52 11.50 -32.04
CA CYS A 169 -22.30 10.06 -31.90
C CYS A 169 -23.58 9.23 -32.11
N LEU A 170 -23.97 9.04 -33.37
CA LEU A 170 -24.62 7.81 -33.84
C LEU A 170 -23.56 6.79 -34.32
N CYS A 171 -22.41 6.75 -33.64
CA CYS A 171 -21.33 5.82 -33.96
C CYS A 171 -21.57 4.52 -33.20
N ASP A 172 -22.22 3.58 -33.85
CA ASP A 172 -22.12 2.16 -33.49
C ASP A 172 -20.63 1.76 -33.56
N PRO A 173 -20.02 1.21 -32.48
CA PRO A 173 -18.64 0.74 -32.53
C PRO A 173 -18.42 -0.44 -33.51
N ALA A 174 -19.49 -1.07 -34.00
CA ALA A 174 -19.45 -2.04 -35.09
C ALA A 174 -19.61 -1.41 -36.49
N ALA A 175 -19.89 -0.11 -36.62
CA ALA A 175 -20.00 0.56 -37.91
C ALA A 175 -18.60 0.98 -38.43
N PRO A 176 -18.14 0.46 -39.58
CA PRO A 176 -16.83 0.78 -40.17
C PRO A 176 -16.71 2.21 -40.73
N GLU A 177 -17.60 3.14 -40.34
CA GLU A 177 -17.78 4.42 -41.03
C GLU A 177 -16.99 5.59 -40.45
N CYS A 178 -16.42 5.47 -39.24
CA CYS A 178 -15.44 6.45 -38.74
C CYS A 178 -14.01 6.24 -39.27
N THR A 179 -13.81 5.29 -40.18
CA THR A 179 -12.58 5.21 -40.96
C THR A 179 -12.80 5.82 -42.35
N ASN A 180 -12.44 7.09 -42.49
CA ASN A 180 -12.14 7.75 -43.78
C ASN A 180 -13.29 8.00 -44.79
N ASN A 181 -14.57 7.75 -44.45
CA ASN A 181 -15.68 7.85 -45.42
C ASN A 181 -16.62 9.05 -45.22
N CYS A 182 -16.15 10.20 -44.71
CA CYS A 182 -16.92 11.43 -44.93
C CYS A 182 -16.91 11.76 -46.43
N PRO A 183 -18.06 12.08 -47.05
CA PRO A 183 -18.10 12.65 -48.40
C PRO A 183 -17.11 13.81 -48.50
N ALA A 184 -16.41 13.92 -49.63
CA ALA A 184 -15.33 14.90 -49.79
C ALA A 184 -15.79 16.34 -49.54
N ASP A 185 -17.09 16.62 -49.71
CA ASP A 185 -17.78 17.88 -49.59
C ASP A 185 -18.50 18.12 -48.25
N ASP A 186 -18.49 17.17 -47.30
CA ASP A 186 -19.13 17.35 -46.00
C ASP A 186 -18.12 17.79 -44.92
N ASP A 187 -17.88 19.11 -44.87
CA ASP A 187 -17.04 19.75 -43.84
C ASP A 187 -17.60 19.60 -42.42
N THR A 188 -18.92 19.39 -42.27
CA THR A 188 -19.56 19.20 -40.96
C THR A 188 -19.20 17.84 -40.40
N CYS A 189 -19.28 16.78 -41.23
CA CYS A 189 -18.84 15.43 -40.89
C CYS A 189 -17.35 15.41 -40.50
N ARG A 190 -16.50 16.06 -41.31
CA ARG A 190 -15.05 16.10 -41.09
C ARG A 190 -14.66 16.81 -39.80
N LYS A 191 -15.32 17.93 -39.49
CA LYS A 191 -15.05 18.71 -38.28
C LYS A 191 -15.50 17.97 -37.03
N ALA A 192 -16.68 17.35 -37.05
CA ALA A 192 -17.17 16.53 -35.94
C ALA A 192 -16.28 15.31 -35.67
N CYS A 193 -15.76 14.67 -36.72
CA CYS A 193 -14.84 13.54 -36.59
C CYS A 193 -13.50 13.95 -35.96
N ASN A 194 -12.94 15.10 -36.36
CA ASN A 194 -11.72 15.65 -35.78
C ASN A 194 -11.91 16.10 -34.31
N GLU A 195 -13.04 16.71 -33.97
CA GLU A 195 -13.36 17.09 -32.58
C GLU A 195 -13.56 15.86 -31.67
N CYS A 196 -14.08 14.74 -32.20
CA CYS A 196 -14.13 13.45 -31.49
C CYS A 196 -12.74 12.80 -31.31
N LEU A 197 -11.86 12.91 -32.30
CA LEU A 197 -10.47 12.42 -32.19
C LEU A 197 -9.70 13.14 -31.09
N ASP A 198 -9.94 14.44 -30.90
CA ASP A 198 -9.38 15.23 -29.81
C ASP A 198 -9.98 14.89 -28.42
N CYS A 199 -11.16 14.26 -28.36
CA CYS A 199 -11.77 13.79 -27.11
C CYS A 199 -11.27 12.42 -26.66
N LYS A 200 -10.68 11.61 -27.55
CA LYS A 200 -10.18 10.27 -27.24
C LYS A 200 -9.11 10.27 -26.13
N PRO A 201 -8.09 11.16 -26.16
CA PRO A 201 -7.11 11.24 -25.09
C PRO A 201 -7.71 11.72 -23.77
N ALA A 202 -8.66 12.68 -23.81
CA ALA A 202 -9.32 13.20 -22.62
C ALA A 202 -10.23 12.16 -21.95
N CYS A 203 -10.99 11.40 -22.73
CA CYS A 203 -11.84 10.31 -22.23
C CYS A 203 -11.02 9.12 -21.73
N GLN A 204 -9.93 8.73 -22.41
CA GLN A 204 -8.99 7.74 -21.91
C GLN A 204 -8.36 8.19 -20.59
N THR A 205 -7.94 9.45 -20.50
CA THR A 205 -7.37 10.00 -19.26
C THR A 205 -8.39 9.98 -18.11
N SER A 206 -9.64 10.37 -18.36
CA SER A 206 -10.72 10.39 -17.35
C SER A 206 -11.13 8.99 -16.89
N CYS A 207 -11.24 8.03 -17.81
CA CYS A 207 -11.62 6.65 -17.48
C CYS A 207 -10.51 5.91 -16.72
N VAL A 208 -9.25 6.10 -17.12
CA VAL A 208 -8.08 5.56 -16.39
C VAL A 208 -7.97 6.17 -15.00
N THR A 209 -8.23 7.47 -14.85
CA THR A 209 -8.20 8.14 -13.52
C THR A 209 -9.36 7.76 -12.61
N GLU A 210 -10.55 7.43 -13.15
CA GLU A 210 -11.70 7.04 -12.33
C GLU A 210 -11.72 5.54 -11.97
N LYS A 211 -11.29 4.65 -12.86
CA LYS A 211 -11.34 3.19 -12.61
C LYS A 211 -10.04 2.60 -12.07
N CYS A 212 -8.90 3.20 -12.39
CA CYS A 212 -7.58 2.73 -11.98
C CYS A 212 -6.71 3.93 -11.57
N PRO A 213 -7.14 4.70 -10.55
CA PRO A 213 -6.52 5.98 -10.17
C PRO A 213 -5.01 5.86 -9.91
N LEU A 214 -4.55 4.66 -9.54
CA LEU A 214 -3.16 4.34 -9.26
C LEU A 214 -2.78 3.02 -9.92
N SER A 215 -2.42 3.03 -11.21
CA SER A 215 -1.78 1.86 -11.81
C SER A 215 -0.40 1.64 -11.17
N VAL A 216 -0.03 0.39 -10.90
CA VAL A 216 1.31 0.05 -10.37
C VAL A 216 2.42 0.55 -11.31
N ARG A 217 2.14 0.57 -12.62
CA ARG A 217 3.01 1.14 -13.66
C ARG A 217 3.22 2.64 -13.44
N THR A 218 2.17 3.39 -13.15
CA THR A 218 2.26 4.82 -12.86
C THR A 218 3.09 5.06 -11.60
N ALA A 219 2.83 4.29 -10.53
CA ALA A 219 3.55 4.40 -9.28
C ALA A 219 5.06 4.13 -9.43
N PHE A 220 5.44 3.17 -10.29
CA PHE A 220 6.84 2.86 -10.59
C PHE A 220 7.41 3.58 -11.81
N SER A 221 6.65 4.43 -12.49
CA SER A 221 7.10 5.11 -13.72
C SER A 221 8.40 5.89 -13.48
N THR A 222 8.54 6.54 -12.33
CA THR A 222 9.75 7.26 -11.91
C THR A 222 10.94 6.33 -11.65
N CYS A 223 10.69 5.11 -11.19
CA CYS A 223 11.72 4.10 -10.90
C CYS A 223 12.21 3.40 -12.18
N SER A 224 11.31 3.18 -13.15
CA SER A 224 11.67 2.67 -14.48
C SER A 224 12.22 3.76 -15.41
N PHE A 225 11.95 5.04 -15.10
CA PHE A 225 12.43 6.18 -15.87
C PHE A 225 13.97 6.24 -15.98
N GLY A 226 14.46 6.68 -17.13
CA GLY A 226 15.90 6.77 -17.40
C GLY A 226 16.60 5.42 -17.57
N GLY A 227 15.83 4.33 -17.70
CA GLY A 227 16.35 2.99 -18.01
C GLY A 227 16.99 2.27 -16.84
N CYS A 228 16.83 2.75 -15.60
CA CYS A 228 17.45 2.11 -14.44
C CYS A 228 16.80 0.76 -14.14
N HIS A 229 15.48 0.73 -14.01
CA HIS A 229 14.70 -0.49 -13.77
C HIS A 229 13.79 -0.82 -14.94
N LEU A 230 14.31 -0.66 -16.16
CA LEU A 230 13.64 -1.06 -17.40
C LEU A 230 14.48 -2.16 -18.05
N GLY A 231 13.85 -3.28 -18.39
CA GLY A 231 14.50 -4.37 -19.10
C GLY A 231 14.99 -3.92 -20.47
N SER A 232 16.28 -3.61 -20.59
CA SER A 232 16.91 -3.46 -21.90
C SER A 232 17.28 -4.84 -22.44
N PRO A 233 16.99 -5.18 -23.72
CA PRO A 233 17.36 -6.46 -24.31
C PRO A 233 18.86 -6.79 -24.25
N SER A 234 19.72 -5.77 -24.19
CA SER A 234 21.18 -5.93 -24.24
C SER A 234 21.87 -5.88 -22.88
N LEU A 235 21.29 -5.22 -21.89
CA LEU A 235 21.93 -4.99 -20.58
C LEU A 235 21.15 -5.59 -19.40
N GLY A 236 19.90 -5.99 -19.62
CA GLY A 236 18.96 -6.30 -18.55
C GLY A 236 18.60 -5.07 -17.71
N ALA A 237 17.71 -5.24 -16.75
CA ALA A 237 17.38 -4.19 -15.79
C ALA A 237 18.43 -4.11 -14.67
N ALA A 238 18.65 -2.93 -14.09
CA ALA A 238 19.64 -2.78 -13.02
C ALA A 238 19.30 -3.67 -11.82
N SER A 239 20.30 -4.39 -11.34
CA SER A 239 20.15 -5.42 -10.30
C SER A 239 19.13 -6.52 -10.64
N GLY A 240 18.77 -6.71 -11.92
CA GLY A 240 17.75 -7.66 -12.34
C GLY A 240 16.33 -7.29 -11.91
N LEU A 241 16.09 -6.04 -11.51
CA LEU A 241 14.78 -5.53 -11.10
C LEU A 241 14.16 -4.72 -12.24
N ASP A 242 13.09 -5.24 -12.84
CA ASP A 242 12.32 -4.58 -13.90
C ASP A 242 10.94 -4.15 -13.38
N LEU A 243 10.73 -2.84 -13.36
CA LEU A 243 9.52 -2.20 -12.86
C LEU A 243 8.70 -1.55 -13.99
N SER A 244 8.95 -1.94 -15.25
CA SER A 244 8.37 -1.30 -16.43
C SER A 244 6.96 -1.80 -16.76
N THR A 245 6.63 -3.07 -16.45
CA THR A 245 5.33 -3.69 -16.71
C THR A 245 4.89 -4.57 -15.51
N PRO A 246 3.59 -4.84 -15.35
CA PRO A 246 3.10 -5.75 -14.31
C PRO A 246 3.71 -7.15 -14.38
N ASP A 247 3.82 -7.74 -15.57
CA ASP A 247 4.46 -9.05 -15.76
C ASP A 247 5.93 -9.02 -15.35
N ALA A 248 6.65 -7.96 -15.71
CA ALA A 248 8.04 -7.79 -15.31
C ALA A 248 8.19 -7.64 -13.78
N ILE A 249 7.27 -6.93 -13.13
CA ILE A 249 7.22 -6.81 -11.67
C ILE A 249 6.96 -8.18 -11.02
N ALA A 250 5.98 -8.94 -11.53
CA ALA A 250 5.66 -10.27 -11.05
C ALA A 250 6.86 -11.22 -11.16
N MET A 251 7.58 -11.17 -12.28
CA MET A 251 8.72 -12.05 -12.53
C MET A 251 10.00 -11.63 -11.78
N THR A 252 10.24 -10.33 -11.63
CA THR A 252 11.57 -9.82 -11.20
C THR A 252 11.58 -9.18 -9.82
N ALA A 253 10.42 -8.88 -9.24
CA ALA A 253 10.33 -8.15 -7.98
C ALA A 253 9.53 -8.92 -6.91
N ILE A 254 8.39 -9.48 -7.26
CA ILE A 254 7.53 -10.19 -6.28
C ILE A 254 8.21 -11.50 -5.85
N ASN A 255 8.39 -11.66 -4.53
CA ASN A 255 9.07 -12.80 -3.90
C ASN A 255 10.52 -13.03 -4.36
N GLN A 256 11.13 -12.08 -5.09
CA GLN A 256 12.53 -12.17 -5.50
C GLN A 256 13.43 -11.55 -4.45
N VAL A 257 14.53 -12.20 -4.07
CA VAL A 257 15.48 -11.62 -3.11
C VAL A 257 16.19 -10.41 -3.72
N ALA A 258 16.23 -9.31 -2.97
CA ALA A 258 17.00 -8.15 -3.39
C ALA A 258 18.48 -8.49 -3.45
N LYS A 259 19.14 -8.31 -4.60
CA LYS A 259 20.59 -8.63 -4.76
C LYS A 259 21.49 -8.03 -3.70
N GLN A 260 21.08 -6.91 -3.13
CA GLN A 260 21.82 -6.21 -2.08
C GLN A 260 21.64 -6.80 -0.68
N THR A 261 20.72 -7.74 -0.48
CA THR A 261 20.49 -8.44 0.79
C THR A 261 20.90 -9.91 0.72
N GLN A 262 21.43 -10.37 -0.42
CA GLN A 262 21.85 -11.74 -0.70
C GLN A 262 23.14 -12.12 0.06
N TYR A 263 23.05 -12.29 1.37
CA TYR A 263 24.17 -12.75 2.22
C TYR A 263 23.77 -14.01 2.99
N GLY A 264 24.70 -14.96 3.10
CA GLY A 264 24.52 -16.21 3.84
C GLY A 264 24.32 -17.43 2.95
N GLU A 265 23.99 -18.56 3.58
CA GLU A 265 23.90 -19.89 2.94
C GLU A 265 22.64 -20.12 2.09
N ASN A 266 21.61 -19.28 2.24
CA ASN A 266 20.36 -19.29 1.45
C ASN A 266 20.08 -17.90 0.85
N ALA A 267 21.11 -17.28 0.28
CA ALA A 267 21.07 -15.89 -0.15
C ALA A 267 20.07 -15.64 -1.30
N ASP A 268 19.62 -16.67 -2.00
CA ASP A 268 18.65 -16.62 -3.10
C ASP A 268 17.21 -16.96 -2.67
N GLU A 269 17.01 -17.43 -1.44
CA GLU A 269 15.69 -17.72 -0.89
C GLU A 269 15.21 -16.57 0.00
N PRO A 270 13.98 -16.04 -0.20
CA PRO A 270 13.50 -14.93 0.60
C PRO A 270 13.25 -15.35 2.05
N ASP A 271 13.93 -14.69 2.99
CA ASP A 271 13.65 -14.81 4.41
C ASP A 271 12.32 -14.10 4.71
N ARG A 272 11.22 -14.84 4.86
CA ARG A 272 9.89 -14.30 5.19
C ARG A 272 9.75 -13.91 6.67
N THR A 273 10.50 -14.58 7.53
CA THR A 273 10.55 -14.35 8.98
C THR A 273 12.01 -14.20 9.43
N PRO A 274 12.72 -13.16 8.92
CA PRO A 274 14.15 -13.04 9.12
C PRO A 274 14.46 -12.92 10.61
N ILE A 275 15.38 -13.78 11.09
CA ILE A 275 16.00 -13.62 12.42
C ILE A 275 16.82 -12.33 12.45
N HIS A 276 17.45 -11.99 11.32
CA HIS A 276 18.21 -10.77 11.11
C HIS A 276 17.59 -9.97 9.97
N PHE A 277 16.98 -8.85 10.33
CA PHE A 277 16.44 -7.90 9.37
C PHE A 277 17.54 -7.43 8.39
N GLY A 278 17.23 -7.35 7.09
CA GLY A 278 18.22 -7.01 6.06
C GLY A 278 18.90 -8.21 5.39
N ARG A 279 18.75 -9.43 5.92
CA ARG A 279 19.25 -10.65 5.27
C ARG A 279 18.19 -11.24 4.35
N ALA A 280 18.61 -11.59 3.13
CA ALA A 280 17.79 -12.24 2.10
C ALA A 280 16.38 -11.64 1.96
N MET A 281 16.26 -10.32 2.13
CA MET A 281 14.95 -9.66 2.08
C MET A 281 14.39 -9.72 0.65
N PRO A 282 13.11 -10.10 0.50
CA PRO A 282 12.41 -9.96 -0.76
C PRO A 282 12.35 -8.49 -1.20
N LEU A 283 12.41 -8.26 -2.51
CA LEU A 283 12.21 -6.96 -3.14
C LEU A 283 10.80 -6.45 -2.83
N ILE A 284 9.81 -7.30 -3.08
CA ILE A 284 8.40 -7.13 -2.72
C ILE A 284 7.92 -8.41 -2.05
N ASP A 285 7.37 -8.28 -0.84
CA ASP A 285 6.76 -9.34 -0.05
C ASP A 285 5.25 -9.06 0.08
N PRO A 286 4.42 -9.74 -0.73
CA PRO A 286 2.97 -9.59 -0.71
C PRO A 286 2.32 -9.96 0.63
N GLU A 287 2.93 -10.90 1.36
CA GLU A 287 2.37 -11.43 2.60
C GLU A 287 2.80 -10.58 3.80
N ASN A 288 3.93 -9.88 3.67
CA ASN A 288 4.48 -9.03 4.71
C ASN A 288 5.12 -7.76 4.10
N PRO A 289 4.33 -6.70 3.85
CA PRO A 289 4.82 -5.46 3.24
C PRO A 289 6.01 -4.86 3.99
N GLY A 290 6.03 -4.99 5.31
CA GLY A 290 7.15 -4.58 6.16
C GLY A 290 8.47 -5.28 5.86
N ASN A 291 8.47 -6.42 5.16
CA ASN A 291 9.66 -7.15 4.74
C ASN A 291 10.11 -6.80 3.30
N SER A 292 9.41 -5.88 2.62
CA SER A 292 9.72 -5.48 1.25
C SER A 292 10.89 -4.50 1.19
N TYR A 293 12.05 -4.95 0.71
CA TYR A 293 13.27 -4.13 0.61
C TYR A 293 13.06 -2.84 -0.21
N LEU A 294 12.20 -2.88 -1.23
CA LEU A 294 11.89 -1.73 -2.08
C LEU A 294 11.34 -0.53 -1.29
N LEU A 295 10.50 -0.77 -0.29
CA LEU A 295 9.94 0.30 0.55
C LEU A 295 11.05 1.01 1.35
N TYR A 296 12.04 0.27 1.84
CA TYR A 296 13.19 0.84 2.55
C TYR A 296 14.11 1.64 1.62
N LYS A 297 14.33 1.16 0.39
CA LYS A 297 15.10 1.91 -0.63
C LYS A 297 14.47 3.26 -0.96
N MET A 298 13.15 3.31 -1.02
CA MET A 298 12.38 4.54 -1.24
C MET A 298 12.39 5.44 0.00
N ALA A 299 12.22 4.87 1.19
CA ALA A 299 12.17 5.60 2.46
C ALA A 299 13.45 6.41 2.76
N VAL A 300 14.62 5.90 2.36
CA VAL A 300 15.91 6.60 2.56
C VAL A 300 16.29 7.52 1.40
N GLY A 301 15.42 7.65 0.40
CA GLY A 301 15.64 8.50 -0.77
C GLY A 301 15.45 9.99 -0.47
N PRO A 302 16.07 10.87 -1.27
CA PRO A 302 15.85 12.31 -1.16
C PRO A 302 14.38 12.72 -1.44
N SER A 303 13.61 11.78 -2.00
CA SER A 303 12.21 11.93 -2.39
C SER A 303 11.23 11.42 -1.33
N ALA A 304 11.71 10.86 -0.22
CA ALA A 304 10.86 10.59 0.93
C ALA A 304 10.48 11.95 1.55
N ILE A 305 9.38 12.53 1.10
CA ILE A 305 8.88 13.84 1.52
C ILE A 305 7.50 13.71 2.18
N GLY A 306 7.21 14.62 3.12
CA GLY A 306 5.95 14.68 3.86
C GLY A 306 6.04 14.16 5.30
N ASP A 307 4.91 14.12 6.01
CA ASP A 307 4.83 13.73 7.43
C ASP A 307 5.22 12.26 7.69
N ALA A 308 5.27 11.45 6.64
CA ALA A 308 5.71 10.07 6.67
C ALA A 308 7.24 9.91 6.56
N ALA A 309 7.97 10.95 6.13
CA ALA A 309 9.40 10.88 5.91
C ALA A 309 10.14 10.47 7.20
N PRO A 310 11.13 9.56 7.11
CA PRO A 310 11.96 9.23 8.25
C PRO A 310 12.80 10.44 8.69
N THR A 311 13.11 10.53 9.99
CA THR A 311 14.01 11.59 10.49
C THR A 311 15.42 11.40 9.91
N PRO A 312 16.27 12.44 9.86
CA PRO A 312 17.66 12.29 9.40
C PRO A 312 18.44 11.19 10.13
N GLU A 313 18.23 11.05 11.44
CA GLU A 313 18.83 10.00 12.26
C GLU A 313 18.33 8.62 11.83
N GLU A 314 17.04 8.48 11.53
CA GLU A 314 16.45 7.24 11.02
C GLU A 314 16.98 6.89 9.63
N ILE A 315 17.12 7.87 8.73
CA ILE A 315 17.73 7.69 7.41
C ILE A 315 19.18 7.21 7.57
N ALA A 316 19.96 7.83 8.46
CA ALA A 316 21.33 7.44 8.73
C ALA A 316 21.41 6.00 9.27
N ARG A 317 20.49 5.64 10.18
CA ARG A 317 20.37 4.29 10.73
C ARG A 317 20.09 3.27 9.63
N LEU A 318 19.06 3.48 8.82
CA LEU A 318 18.68 2.57 7.72
C LEU A 318 19.82 2.37 6.71
N ARG A 319 20.52 3.44 6.33
CA ARG A 319 21.69 3.38 5.43
C ARG A 319 22.90 2.67 6.04
N GLY A 320 23.04 2.74 7.36
CA GLY A 320 24.14 2.09 8.08
C GLY A 320 23.96 0.58 8.24
N SER A 321 22.72 0.08 8.17
CA SER A 321 22.41 -1.31 8.55
C SER A 321 21.77 -2.16 7.46
N VAL A 322 20.81 -1.62 6.70
CA VAL A 322 19.91 -2.43 5.85
C VAL A 322 19.98 -1.98 4.41
N VAL A 323 19.89 -0.67 4.17
CA VAL A 323 19.87 -0.13 2.83
C VAL A 323 21.28 0.02 2.30
N LEU A 324 21.69 -0.91 1.45
CA LEU A 324 22.98 -0.88 0.79
C LEU A 324 22.91 -0.12 -0.54
N GLY A 325 24.01 0.54 -0.91
CA GLY A 325 24.13 1.33 -2.14
C GLY A 325 23.28 2.61 -2.16
N LEU A 326 22.97 3.10 -3.36
CA LEU A 326 22.22 4.35 -3.54
C LEU A 326 20.73 4.15 -3.21
N PRO A 327 20.06 5.15 -2.61
CA PRO A 327 18.62 5.07 -2.39
C PRO A 327 17.83 5.12 -3.71
N MET A 328 16.52 4.88 -3.65
CA MET A 328 15.63 5.00 -4.80
C MET A 328 14.64 6.16 -4.63
N PRO A 329 14.47 7.03 -5.63
CA PRO A 329 15.34 7.22 -6.78
C PRO A 329 16.72 7.80 -6.35
N PRO A 330 17.80 7.52 -7.09
CA PRO A 330 19.15 7.90 -6.68
C PRO A 330 19.45 9.40 -6.86
N LYS A 331 18.66 10.12 -7.67
CA LYS A 331 18.86 11.54 -7.98
C LYS A 331 17.70 12.38 -7.47
N PRO A 332 17.96 13.54 -6.81
CA PRO A 332 16.92 14.41 -6.26
C PRO A 332 16.03 15.13 -7.29
N GLY A 333 16.27 14.97 -8.60
CA GLY A 333 15.52 15.66 -9.66
C GLY A 333 14.26 14.96 -10.17
N LEU A 334 13.95 13.76 -9.66
CA LEU A 334 12.75 13.00 -10.02
C LEU A 334 12.09 12.50 -8.75
N PRO A 335 11.52 13.38 -7.91
CA PRO A 335 10.95 12.95 -6.65
C PRO A 335 9.77 12.02 -6.90
N LEU A 336 9.82 10.82 -6.29
CA LEU A 336 8.59 10.09 -5.98
C LEU A 336 7.68 11.06 -5.24
N ARG A 337 6.44 11.19 -5.70
CA ARG A 337 5.46 11.97 -4.97
C ARG A 337 5.18 11.20 -3.66
N PRO A 338 4.87 11.87 -2.54
CA PRO A 338 4.49 11.18 -1.30
C PRO A 338 3.39 10.14 -1.54
N ILE A 339 2.45 10.46 -2.44
CA ILE A 339 1.36 9.57 -2.82
C ILE A 339 1.86 8.29 -3.51
N ASP A 340 2.97 8.33 -4.25
CA ASP A 340 3.48 7.15 -4.96
C ASP A 340 4.04 6.12 -3.97
N MET A 341 4.72 6.55 -2.91
CA MET A 341 5.26 5.63 -1.90
C MET A 341 4.14 5.00 -1.05
N SER A 342 3.14 5.78 -0.63
CA SER A 342 1.97 5.23 0.04
C SER A 342 1.19 4.29 -0.87
N ALA A 343 0.97 4.66 -2.14
CA ALA A 343 0.32 3.79 -3.12
C ALA A 343 1.05 2.46 -3.30
N ILE A 344 2.38 2.47 -3.39
CA ILE A 344 3.17 1.23 -3.49
C ILE A 344 3.03 0.39 -2.20
N ALA A 345 3.13 1.00 -1.02
CA ALA A 345 2.95 0.28 0.23
C ALA A 345 1.54 -0.32 0.37
N ASP A 346 0.51 0.44 -0.01
CA ASP A 346 -0.88 0.01 -0.01
C ASP A 346 -1.10 -1.14 -1.00
N TRP A 347 -0.53 -1.06 -2.21
CA TRP A 347 -0.55 -2.13 -3.21
C TRP A 347 0.11 -3.42 -2.70
N ILE A 348 1.30 -3.32 -2.10
CA ILE A 348 1.98 -4.50 -1.54
C ILE A 348 1.12 -5.11 -0.43
N SER A 349 0.51 -4.28 0.41
CA SER A 349 -0.39 -4.71 1.51
C SER A 349 -1.64 -5.45 1.03
N GLN A 350 -2.02 -5.30 -0.23
CA GLN A 350 -3.13 -6.03 -0.85
C GLN A 350 -2.69 -7.36 -1.49
N GLY A 351 -1.48 -7.83 -1.20
CA GLY A 351 -0.91 -9.00 -1.85
C GLY A 351 -0.20 -8.70 -3.16
N ALA A 352 0.22 -7.44 -3.36
CA ALA A 352 0.92 -6.97 -4.56
C ALA A 352 0.29 -7.49 -5.86
N PRO A 353 -1.04 -7.39 -6.02
CA PRO A 353 -1.72 -8.06 -7.12
C PRO A 353 -1.22 -7.46 -8.44
N THR A 354 -0.81 -8.31 -9.36
CA THR A 354 -0.47 -7.94 -10.75
C THR A 354 -1.49 -8.55 -11.71
N PRO A 355 -2.80 -8.31 -11.53
CA PRO A 355 -3.78 -8.89 -12.43
C PRO A 355 -3.56 -8.31 -13.83
N SER A 356 -3.59 -9.18 -14.83
CA SER A 356 -4.24 -8.81 -16.09
C SER A 356 -5.68 -8.46 -15.72
N CYS A 357 -6.15 -7.27 -16.07
CA CYS A 357 -7.54 -6.91 -15.75
C CYS A 357 -8.47 -7.90 -16.47
N PRO A 358 -9.57 -8.33 -15.82
CA PRO A 358 -10.47 -9.36 -16.37
C PRO A 358 -11.13 -8.96 -17.69
#